data_AF-A0A034WHS0-F1
#
_entry.id   AF-A0A034WHS0-F1
#
_cell.length_a   1.000
_cell.length_b   1.000
_cell.length_c   1.000
_cell.angle_alpha   90.00
_cell.angle_beta   90.00
_cell.angle_gamma   90.00
#
_symmetry.space_group_name_H-M   'P 1'
#
loop_
_entity.id
_entity.type
_entity.pdbx_description
1 polymer ?
#
loop_
_entity_poly.entity_id
_entity_poly.type
_entity_poly.pdbx_seq_one_letter_code
_entity_poly.pdbx_strand_id
1 'polypeptide(L)'
;MRVIADHYGIFDDLFGLAYFVPRVALNIQYPLDGGNLSCVYNGNVIKPAEAANAPEVSFDGTVDPITGKKSTEDSFWTLVATNPDAHFTDSSSEYVHWFISNIPNGDVKKGEVLVEYLPPFPPKGVGYQRMVFVLYKQNGKLDFSQYKLAQNETNNLEKRTFKTLDFYRDQQDHITPAGLAFFQSDWDSSITNFYHNVLNIKEPVFEYDFPKPYIADQKFFPLKQAFNLYLDRYRDPKEINQEFLERKLATTHPFEGPEEPLRFPNAHPIRGVPSWLKTEIRKRRLGIGRINDYN
;
A
#
# COMPACT_ATOMS: atom_id res chain seq x y z
N MET A 1 -20.92 -4.54 4.10
CA MET A 1 -20.15 -4.34 2.86
C MET A 1 -20.15 -2.88 2.40
N ARG A 2 -21.29 -2.26 2.03
CA ARG A 2 -21.33 -0.85 1.59
C ARG A 2 -20.57 0.13 2.51
N VAL A 3 -20.90 0.13 3.81
CA VAL A 3 -20.25 1.01 4.81
C VAL A 3 -18.73 0.77 4.90
N ILE A 4 -18.29 -0.47 4.69
CA ILE A 4 -16.87 -0.81 4.74
C ILE A 4 -16.18 -0.29 3.47
N ALA A 5 -16.76 -0.52 2.29
CA ALA A 5 -16.21 0.00 1.05
C ALA A 5 -16.12 1.54 1.04
N ASP A 6 -17.11 2.21 1.61
CA ASP A 6 -17.14 3.67 1.82
C ASP A 6 -16.03 4.13 2.76
N HIS A 7 -15.84 3.43 3.90
CA HIS A 7 -14.73 3.72 4.83
C HIS A 7 -13.35 3.57 4.18
N TYR A 8 -13.20 2.61 3.28
CA TYR A 8 -11.97 2.38 2.52
C TYR A 8 -11.85 3.30 1.29
N GLY A 9 -12.79 4.23 1.03
CA GLY A 9 -12.74 5.17 -0.10
C GLY A 9 -12.96 4.52 -1.48
N ILE A 10 -13.47 3.29 -1.55
CA ILE A 10 -13.57 2.54 -2.82
C ILE A 10 -14.56 3.20 -3.77
N PHE A 11 -15.71 3.64 -3.28
CA PHE A 11 -16.71 4.28 -4.14
C PHE A 11 -16.23 5.64 -4.66
N ASP A 12 -15.62 6.44 -3.79
CA ASP A 12 -15.05 7.74 -4.14
C ASP A 12 -14.01 7.62 -5.26
N ASP A 13 -13.11 6.64 -5.18
CA ASP A 13 -12.04 6.49 -6.15
C ASP A 13 -12.49 5.83 -7.46
N LEU A 14 -13.35 4.80 -7.41
CA LEU A 14 -13.76 4.05 -8.62
C LEU A 14 -14.97 4.66 -9.34
N PHE A 15 -15.89 5.28 -8.60
CA PHE A 15 -17.19 5.75 -9.09
C PHE A 15 -17.46 7.23 -8.77
N GLY A 16 -16.52 7.94 -8.14
CA GLY A 16 -16.73 9.32 -7.71
C GLY A 16 -17.83 9.42 -6.67
N LEU A 17 -18.85 10.23 -6.92
CA LEU A 17 -19.95 10.43 -5.97
C LEU A 17 -21.01 9.31 -5.98
N ALA A 18 -20.86 8.32 -6.86
CA ALA A 18 -21.83 7.24 -7.00
C ALA A 18 -21.45 6.03 -6.14
N TYR A 19 -22.47 5.32 -5.64
CA TYR A 19 -22.29 4.08 -4.92
C TYR A 19 -23.30 3.04 -5.40
N PHE A 20 -23.03 1.77 -5.13
CA PHE A 20 -24.00 0.70 -5.31
C PHE A 20 -24.04 -0.21 -4.09
N VAL A 21 -25.10 -1.00 -3.97
CA VAL A 21 -25.22 -2.01 -2.93
C VAL A 21 -24.84 -3.36 -3.53
N PRO A 22 -23.71 -3.97 -3.12
CA PRO A 22 -23.34 -5.29 -3.61
C PRO A 22 -24.37 -6.32 -3.12
N ARG A 23 -25.08 -6.92 -4.06
CA ARG A 23 -26.13 -7.94 -3.83
C ARG A 23 -25.61 -9.35 -4.04
N VAL A 24 -24.60 -9.51 -4.90
CA VAL A 24 -23.98 -10.79 -5.20
C VAL A 24 -22.74 -10.96 -4.33
N ALA A 25 -22.71 -12.03 -3.55
CA ALA A 25 -21.54 -12.41 -2.77
C ALA A 25 -20.46 -12.97 -3.71
N LEU A 26 -19.31 -12.30 -3.73
CA LEU A 26 -18.16 -12.69 -4.54
C LEU A 26 -17.15 -13.39 -3.64
N ASN A 27 -16.93 -14.68 -3.86
CA ASN A 27 -15.98 -15.47 -3.10
C ASN A 27 -14.70 -15.63 -3.94
N ILE A 28 -13.60 -15.05 -3.45
CA ILE A 28 -12.30 -15.07 -4.13
C ILE A 28 -11.30 -15.74 -3.21
N GLN A 29 -10.59 -16.73 -3.72
CA GLN A 29 -9.64 -17.55 -2.96
C GLN A 29 -8.33 -17.70 -3.74
N TYR A 30 -7.21 -17.42 -3.09
CA TYR A 30 -5.88 -17.65 -3.64
C TYR A 30 -5.37 -19.01 -3.17
N PRO A 31 -5.07 -19.95 -4.10
CA PRO A 31 -4.46 -21.22 -3.75
C PRO A 31 -2.99 -21.02 -3.37
N LEU A 32 -2.62 -21.48 -2.17
CA LEU A 32 -1.26 -21.43 -1.66
C LEU A 32 -0.57 -22.80 -1.76
N ASP A 33 0.76 -22.76 -1.78
CA ASP A 33 1.59 -23.96 -1.68
C ASP A 33 1.29 -24.68 -0.35
N GLY A 34 1.04 -25.99 -0.42
CA GLY A 34 0.68 -26.82 0.74
C GLY A 34 -0.82 -26.98 0.99
N GLY A 35 -1.68 -26.55 0.07
CA GLY A 35 -3.13 -26.80 0.12
C GLY A 35 -3.92 -25.84 1.01
N ASN A 36 -3.29 -24.78 1.49
CA ASN A 36 -3.97 -23.69 2.19
C ASN A 36 -4.61 -22.72 1.18
N LEU A 37 -5.64 -22.00 1.61
CA LEU A 37 -6.38 -21.04 0.80
C LEU A 37 -6.40 -19.68 1.50
N SER A 38 -5.89 -18.64 0.82
CA SER A 38 -6.03 -17.25 1.28
C SER A 38 -7.31 -16.65 0.71
N CYS A 39 -8.32 -16.48 1.57
CA CYS A 39 -9.61 -15.91 1.17
C CYS A 39 -9.59 -14.38 1.18
N VAL A 40 -10.17 -13.77 0.15
CA VAL A 40 -10.44 -12.33 0.10
C VAL A 40 -11.76 -12.06 0.83
N TYR A 41 -11.73 -11.10 1.74
CA TYR A 41 -12.90 -10.60 2.43
C TYR A 41 -13.17 -9.15 2.01
N ASN A 42 -13.19 -8.21 2.96
CA ASN A 42 -13.48 -6.79 2.73
C ASN A 42 -12.42 -5.94 3.43
N GLY A 43 -11.18 -5.98 2.91
CA GLY A 43 -10.06 -5.19 3.43
C GLY A 43 -9.08 -5.95 4.32
N ASN A 44 -9.13 -7.29 4.33
CA ASN A 44 -8.05 -8.08 4.95
C ASN A 44 -6.74 -7.90 4.18
N VAL A 45 -5.62 -8.17 4.84
CA VAL A 45 -4.29 -8.07 4.21
C VAL A 45 -3.94 -9.41 3.56
N ILE A 46 -3.55 -9.37 2.29
CA ILE A 46 -3.01 -10.53 1.55
C ILE A 46 -1.66 -10.11 0.96
N LYS A 47 -0.65 -10.94 1.20
CA LYS A 47 0.71 -10.65 0.76
C LYS A 47 0.85 -10.86 -0.76
N PRO A 48 1.73 -10.09 -1.42
CA PRO A 48 2.03 -10.26 -2.84
C PRO A 48 2.43 -11.69 -3.22
N ALA A 49 3.20 -12.36 -2.35
CA ALA A 49 3.58 -13.76 -2.51
C ALA A 49 2.38 -14.72 -2.54
N GLU A 50 1.34 -14.45 -1.74
CA GLU A 50 0.10 -15.23 -1.70
C GLU A 50 -0.77 -14.97 -2.93
N ALA A 51 -0.73 -13.75 -3.47
CA ALA A 51 -1.49 -13.31 -4.63
C ALA A 51 -0.71 -13.39 -5.96
N ALA A 52 0.35 -14.22 -6.02
CA ALA A 52 1.21 -14.34 -7.20
C ALA A 52 0.48 -14.92 -8.41
N ASN A 53 -0.42 -15.89 -8.18
CA ASN A 53 -1.23 -16.54 -9.22
C ASN A 53 -2.66 -16.00 -9.21
N ALA A 54 -3.37 -16.15 -10.33
CA ALA A 54 -4.77 -15.74 -10.43
C ALA A 54 -5.65 -16.49 -9.40
N PRO A 55 -6.60 -15.80 -8.74
CA PRO A 55 -7.45 -16.44 -7.74
C PRO A 55 -8.55 -17.29 -8.38
N GLU A 56 -9.07 -18.23 -7.59
CA GLU A 56 -10.33 -18.91 -7.88
C GLU A 56 -11.50 -18.02 -7.46
N VAL A 57 -12.37 -17.69 -8.42
CA VAL A 57 -13.52 -16.83 -8.19
C VAL A 57 -14.80 -17.63 -8.37
N SER A 58 -15.69 -17.55 -7.38
CA SER A 58 -17.01 -18.18 -7.40
C SER A 58 -18.08 -17.20 -6.94
N PHE A 59 -19.22 -17.21 -7.64
CA PHE A 59 -20.41 -16.43 -7.31
C PHE A 59 -21.65 -17.10 -7.93
N ASP A 60 -22.83 -16.81 -7.40
CA ASP A 60 -24.07 -17.28 -8.00
C ASP A 60 -24.47 -16.36 -9.16
N GLY A 61 -24.07 -16.75 -10.38
CA GLY A 61 -24.44 -16.05 -11.60
C GLY A 61 -25.85 -16.39 -12.10
N THR A 62 -26.49 -17.44 -11.58
CA THR A 62 -27.76 -17.95 -12.12
C THR A 62 -28.98 -17.22 -11.59
N VAL A 63 -28.84 -16.55 -10.46
CA VAL A 63 -29.91 -15.77 -9.82
C VAL A 63 -29.76 -14.31 -10.19
N ASP A 64 -30.85 -13.71 -10.66
CA ASP A 64 -30.89 -12.28 -10.90
C ASP A 64 -30.85 -11.51 -9.56
N PRO A 65 -29.83 -10.67 -9.30
CA PRO A 65 -29.70 -9.94 -8.04
C PRO A 65 -30.81 -8.92 -7.78
N ILE A 66 -31.54 -8.50 -8.82
CA ILE A 66 -32.64 -7.52 -8.69
C ILE A 66 -33.94 -8.24 -8.33
N THR A 67 -34.29 -9.29 -9.07
CA THR A 67 -35.58 -9.98 -8.92
C THR A 67 -35.53 -11.17 -7.97
N GLY A 68 -34.35 -11.67 -7.63
CA GLY A 68 -34.14 -12.86 -6.82
C GLY A 68 -34.60 -14.16 -7.49
N LYS A 69 -34.97 -14.10 -8.78
CA LYS A 69 -35.42 -15.27 -9.55
C LYS A 69 -34.24 -15.89 -10.28
N LYS A 70 -34.28 -17.22 -10.46
CA LYS A 70 -33.36 -17.90 -11.36
C LYS A 70 -33.62 -17.42 -12.78
N SER A 71 -32.55 -17.03 -13.46
CA SER A 71 -32.58 -16.70 -14.88
C SER A 71 -32.99 -17.93 -15.67
N THR A 72 -33.99 -17.79 -16.55
CA THR A 72 -34.39 -18.82 -17.51
C THR A 72 -33.49 -18.82 -18.76
N GLU A 73 -32.78 -17.72 -18.99
CA GLU A 73 -31.85 -17.51 -20.10
C GLU A 73 -30.41 -17.42 -19.58
N ASP A 74 -29.44 -17.57 -20.50
CA ASP A 74 -28.03 -17.41 -20.16
C ASP A 74 -27.74 -15.99 -19.66
N SER A 75 -27.17 -15.92 -18.46
CA SER A 75 -26.74 -14.66 -17.85
C SER A 75 -25.26 -14.42 -18.15
N PHE A 76 -24.90 -13.17 -18.44
CA PHE A 76 -23.51 -12.80 -18.70
C PHE A 76 -23.00 -11.82 -17.66
N TRP A 77 -21.74 -12.00 -17.27
CA TRP A 77 -21.10 -11.24 -16.20
C TRP A 77 -19.72 -10.75 -16.62
N THR A 78 -19.23 -9.71 -15.96
CA THR A 78 -17.89 -9.15 -16.16
C THR A 78 -17.21 -8.95 -14.83
N LEU A 79 -15.99 -9.41 -14.70
CA LEU A 79 -15.15 -9.24 -13.52
C LEU A 79 -13.97 -8.34 -13.88
N VAL A 80 -13.80 -7.27 -13.11
CA VAL A 80 -12.66 -6.36 -13.22
C VAL A 80 -11.93 -6.32 -11.87
N ALA A 81 -10.63 -6.59 -11.87
CA ALA A 81 -9.73 -6.36 -10.76
C ALA A 81 -8.87 -5.15 -11.07
N THR A 82 -8.92 -4.14 -10.21
CA THR A 82 -8.22 -2.86 -10.37
C THR A 82 -7.56 -2.43 -9.08
N ASN A 83 -6.49 -1.65 -9.19
CA ASN A 83 -5.78 -1.05 -8.06
C ASN A 83 -5.73 0.47 -8.24
N PRO A 84 -6.54 1.24 -7.48
CA PRO A 84 -6.56 2.69 -7.55
C PRO A 84 -5.31 3.36 -6.96
N ASP A 85 -4.49 2.65 -6.18
CA ASP A 85 -3.34 3.20 -5.46
C ASP A 85 -2.00 2.92 -6.16
N ALA A 86 -1.98 2.18 -7.26
CA ALA A 86 -0.74 1.66 -7.87
C ALA A 86 -0.10 2.56 -8.92
N HIS A 87 -0.82 3.55 -9.43
CA HIS A 87 -0.36 4.32 -10.57
C HIS A 87 0.75 5.32 -10.18
N PHE A 88 1.90 5.25 -10.85
CA PHE A 88 3.10 5.99 -10.42
C PHE A 88 3.14 7.46 -10.85
N THR A 89 2.41 7.83 -11.91
CA THR A 89 2.52 9.16 -12.55
C THR A 89 1.25 9.98 -12.42
N ASP A 90 0.09 9.42 -12.76
CA ASP A 90 -1.24 10.01 -12.58
C ASP A 90 -1.92 9.50 -11.31
N SER A 91 -2.29 10.39 -10.40
CA SER A 91 -3.01 10.05 -9.16
C SER A 91 -4.49 9.71 -9.37
N SER A 92 -5.05 10.02 -10.54
CA SER A 92 -6.47 9.78 -10.88
C SER A 92 -6.69 8.54 -11.73
N SER A 93 -5.61 7.84 -12.09
CA SER A 93 -5.64 6.62 -12.89
C SER A 93 -5.37 5.41 -12.03
N GLU A 94 -5.90 4.27 -12.46
CA GLU A 94 -5.78 2.98 -11.81
C GLU A 94 -4.97 2.05 -12.73
N TYR A 95 -4.47 0.94 -12.19
CA TYR A 95 -4.00 -0.17 -13.02
C TYR A 95 -5.01 -1.31 -13.01
N VAL A 96 -5.41 -1.77 -14.19
CA VAL A 96 -6.19 -3.00 -14.32
C VAL A 96 -5.26 -4.21 -14.14
N HIS A 97 -5.58 -5.02 -13.13
CA HIS A 97 -4.87 -6.25 -12.82
C HIS A 97 -5.47 -7.44 -13.55
N TRP A 98 -6.80 -7.49 -13.69
CA TRP A 98 -7.49 -8.58 -14.36
C TRP A 98 -8.81 -8.12 -14.95
N PHE A 99 -9.12 -8.56 -16.17
CA PHE A 99 -10.39 -8.22 -16.81
C PHE A 99 -10.91 -9.43 -17.57
N ILE A 100 -12.02 -9.99 -17.09
CA ILE A 100 -12.76 -11.05 -17.76
C ILE A 100 -14.16 -10.56 -18.08
N SER A 101 -14.56 -10.68 -19.34
CA SER A 101 -15.89 -10.33 -19.82
C SER A 101 -16.70 -11.56 -20.22
N ASN A 102 -18.00 -11.37 -20.44
CA ASN A 102 -18.90 -12.38 -21.02
C ASN A 102 -18.87 -13.74 -20.28
N ILE A 103 -18.74 -13.73 -18.96
CA ILE A 103 -18.74 -14.91 -18.10
C ILE A 103 -20.15 -15.52 -18.09
N PRO A 104 -20.37 -16.72 -18.64
CA PRO A 104 -21.70 -17.31 -18.74
C PRO A 104 -22.10 -17.98 -17.41
N ASN A 105 -23.27 -17.60 -16.87
CA ASN A 105 -23.90 -18.24 -15.70
C ASN A 105 -23.00 -18.37 -14.45
N GLY A 106 -22.00 -17.50 -14.31
CA GLY A 106 -21.03 -17.52 -13.21
C GLY A 106 -19.82 -18.43 -13.41
N ASP A 107 -19.68 -19.10 -14.56
CA ASP A 107 -18.52 -19.95 -14.87
C ASP A 107 -17.34 -19.12 -15.40
N VAL A 108 -16.54 -18.58 -14.48
CA VAL A 108 -15.42 -17.67 -14.76
C VAL A 108 -14.43 -18.25 -15.78
N LYS A 109 -14.25 -19.57 -15.79
CA LYS A 109 -13.31 -20.25 -16.71
C LYS A 109 -13.74 -20.18 -18.18
N LYS A 110 -15.03 -19.96 -18.44
CA LYS A 110 -15.59 -19.80 -19.80
C LYS A 110 -15.69 -18.35 -20.25
N GLY A 111 -15.36 -17.39 -19.38
CA GLY A 111 -15.33 -15.97 -19.74
C GLY A 111 -14.22 -15.65 -20.74
N GLU A 112 -14.39 -14.56 -21.45
CA GLU A 112 -13.35 -14.02 -22.33
C GLU A 112 -12.38 -13.16 -21.51
N VAL A 113 -11.14 -13.63 -21.38
CA VAL A 113 -10.05 -12.88 -20.74
C VAL A 113 -9.57 -11.78 -21.69
N LEU A 114 -9.81 -10.53 -21.32
CA LEU A 114 -9.34 -9.36 -22.07
C LEU A 114 -7.97 -8.89 -21.59
N VAL A 115 -7.77 -8.94 -20.27
CA VAL A 115 -6.53 -8.59 -19.60
C VAL A 115 -6.14 -9.75 -18.70
N GLU A 116 -4.98 -10.36 -18.95
CA GLU A 116 -4.44 -11.43 -18.12
C GLU A 116 -4.10 -10.93 -16.71
N TYR A 117 -4.20 -11.83 -15.73
CA TYR A 117 -3.95 -11.51 -14.34
C TYR A 117 -2.51 -11.03 -14.12
N LEU A 118 -2.38 -9.86 -13.52
CA LEU A 118 -1.11 -9.32 -13.02
C LEU A 118 -1.17 -9.32 -11.50
N PRO A 119 -0.19 -9.92 -10.80
CA PRO A 119 -0.19 -9.92 -9.34
C PRO A 119 -0.01 -8.50 -8.79
N PRO A 120 -0.42 -8.22 -7.54
CA PRO A 120 -0.16 -6.94 -6.90
C PRO A 120 1.35 -6.69 -6.75
N PHE A 121 1.79 -5.46 -6.99
CA PHE A 121 3.20 -5.04 -6.89
C PHE A 121 3.36 -3.73 -6.09
N PRO A 122 2.91 -3.67 -4.82
CA PRO A 122 3.10 -2.49 -3.99
C PRO A 122 4.61 -2.16 -3.83
N PRO A 123 5.04 -0.94 -4.20
CA PRO A 123 6.43 -0.55 -4.07
C PRO A 123 6.82 -0.36 -2.60
N LYS A 124 8.11 -0.49 -2.31
CA LYS A 124 8.61 -0.34 -0.94
C LYS A 124 8.36 1.08 -0.44
N GLY A 125 7.74 1.19 0.73
CA GLY A 125 7.56 2.46 1.45
C GLY A 125 6.29 3.26 1.14
N VAL A 126 5.43 2.79 0.22
CA VAL A 126 4.11 3.42 -0.03
C VAL A 126 3.04 2.99 0.98
N GLY A 127 3.24 1.83 1.64
CA GLY A 127 2.30 1.30 2.62
C GLY A 127 1.35 0.28 1.99
N TYR A 128 0.06 0.35 2.35
CA TYR A 128 -0.98 -0.56 1.87
C TYR A 128 -1.63 -0.02 0.60
N GLN A 129 -1.71 -0.85 -0.43
CA GLN A 129 -2.50 -0.60 -1.63
C GLN A 129 -3.74 -1.49 -1.65
N ARG A 130 -4.85 -0.99 -2.21
CA ARG A 130 -6.11 -1.72 -2.30
C ARG A 130 -6.20 -2.45 -3.64
N MET A 131 -6.49 -3.75 -3.60
CA MET A 131 -6.89 -4.52 -4.77
C MET A 131 -8.41 -4.70 -4.74
N VAL A 132 -9.12 -4.16 -5.72
CA VAL A 132 -10.58 -4.12 -5.77
C VAL A 132 -11.10 -4.98 -6.91
N PHE A 133 -11.99 -5.91 -6.60
CA PHE A 133 -12.72 -6.73 -7.56
C PHE A 133 -14.16 -6.23 -7.65
N VAL A 134 -14.55 -5.80 -8.85
CA VAL A 134 -15.92 -5.39 -9.15
C VAL A 134 -16.53 -6.40 -10.11
N LEU A 135 -17.69 -6.92 -9.73
CA LEU A 135 -18.49 -7.81 -10.56
C LEU A 135 -19.67 -7.03 -11.14
N TYR A 136 -19.76 -7.00 -12.47
CA TYR A 136 -20.84 -6.39 -13.22
C TYR A 136 -21.74 -7.46 -13.83
N LYS A 137 -23.06 -7.26 -13.73
CA LYS A 137 -24.05 -8.01 -14.49
C LYS A 137 -24.24 -7.35 -15.84
N GLN A 138 -24.17 -8.11 -16.93
CA GLN A 138 -24.46 -7.62 -18.27
C GLN A 138 -25.92 -7.90 -18.63
N ASN A 139 -26.52 -7.03 -19.45
CA ASN A 139 -27.86 -7.24 -20.02
C ASN A 139 -27.86 -8.26 -21.17
N GLY A 140 -26.69 -8.55 -21.74
CA GLY A 140 -26.47 -9.52 -22.81
C GLY A 140 -24.98 -9.62 -23.12
N LYS A 141 -24.61 -10.41 -24.12
CA LYS A 141 -23.20 -10.52 -24.54
C LYS A 141 -22.72 -9.20 -25.16
N LEU A 142 -21.58 -8.70 -24.69
CA LEU A 142 -21.01 -7.42 -25.12
C LEU A 142 -19.64 -7.61 -25.78
N ASP A 143 -19.27 -6.69 -26.66
CA ASP A 143 -17.93 -6.65 -27.25
C ASP A 143 -17.07 -5.62 -26.50
N PHE A 144 -16.00 -6.10 -25.86
CA PHE A 144 -15.02 -5.29 -25.15
C PHE A 144 -13.63 -5.37 -25.78
N SER A 145 -13.56 -5.64 -27.08
CA SER A 145 -12.31 -5.76 -27.84
C SER A 145 -11.36 -4.57 -27.67
N GLN A 146 -11.85 -3.36 -27.40
CA GLN A 146 -11.04 -2.17 -27.13
C GLN A 146 -10.15 -2.27 -25.88
N TYR A 147 -10.55 -3.09 -24.89
CA TYR A 147 -9.79 -3.30 -23.65
C TYR A 147 -8.89 -4.54 -23.71
N LYS A 148 -8.91 -5.27 -24.83
CA LYS A 148 -8.15 -6.50 -25.00
C LYS A 148 -6.68 -6.18 -25.18
N LEU A 149 -5.83 -6.71 -24.29
CA LEU A 149 -4.40 -6.62 -24.42
C LEU A 149 -3.84 -7.80 -25.21
N ALA A 150 -2.83 -7.54 -26.02
CA ALA A 150 -2.07 -8.60 -26.67
C ALA A 150 -1.19 -9.32 -25.64
N GLN A 151 -0.93 -10.60 -25.84
CA GLN A 151 -0.23 -11.45 -24.87
C GLN A 151 1.22 -11.00 -24.58
N ASN A 152 1.87 -10.36 -25.56
CA ASN A 152 3.20 -9.76 -25.40
C ASN A 152 3.19 -8.41 -24.66
N GLU A 153 2.00 -7.83 -24.46
CA GLU A 153 1.79 -6.52 -23.82
C GLU A 153 1.19 -6.64 -22.43
N THR A 154 0.96 -7.86 -21.96
CA THR A 154 0.44 -8.17 -20.62
C THR A 154 1.23 -7.47 -19.51
N ASN A 155 2.53 -7.22 -19.66
CA ASN A 155 3.35 -6.57 -18.61
C ASN A 155 3.52 -5.06 -18.83
N ASN A 156 2.94 -4.49 -19.88
CA ASN A 156 3.06 -3.06 -20.16
C ASN A 156 2.10 -2.26 -19.28
N LEU A 157 2.66 -1.52 -18.31
CA LEU A 157 1.90 -0.72 -17.35
C LEU A 157 1.11 0.42 -18.02
N GLU A 158 1.65 1.06 -19.06
CA GLU A 158 0.95 2.16 -19.74
C GLU A 158 -0.36 1.68 -20.38
N LYS A 159 -0.35 0.48 -20.97
CA LYS A 159 -1.55 -0.13 -21.57
C LYS A 159 -2.53 -0.68 -20.52
N ARG A 160 -2.09 -0.87 -19.29
CA ARG A 160 -2.93 -1.23 -18.14
C ARG A 160 -3.51 -0.02 -17.41
N THR A 161 -3.18 1.20 -17.85
CA THR A 161 -3.81 2.41 -17.33
C THR A 161 -5.31 2.33 -17.58
N PHE A 162 -6.09 2.38 -16.51
CA PHE A 162 -7.53 2.18 -16.54
C PHE A 162 -8.22 3.16 -15.61
N LYS A 163 -9.44 3.57 -15.97
CA LYS A 163 -10.31 4.39 -15.13
C LYS A 163 -11.67 3.72 -15.06
N THR A 164 -12.01 3.18 -13.89
CA THR A 164 -13.26 2.45 -13.70
C THR A 164 -14.46 3.35 -13.97
N LEU A 165 -14.36 4.63 -13.58
CA LEU A 165 -15.40 5.63 -13.80
C LEU A 165 -15.71 5.84 -15.27
N ASP A 166 -14.69 6.00 -16.12
CA ASP A 166 -14.87 6.24 -17.56
C ASP A 166 -15.43 4.98 -18.24
N PHE A 167 -14.90 3.81 -17.90
CA PHE A 167 -15.43 2.52 -18.38
C PHE A 167 -16.90 2.35 -18.04
N TYR A 168 -17.28 2.62 -16.78
CA TYR A 168 -18.66 2.46 -16.35
C TYR A 168 -19.58 3.50 -17.00
N ARG A 169 -19.14 4.76 -17.15
CA ARG A 169 -19.90 5.80 -17.82
C ARG A 169 -20.26 5.42 -19.26
N ASP A 170 -19.33 4.80 -19.98
CA ASP A 170 -19.56 4.39 -21.37
C ASP A 170 -20.49 3.17 -21.50
N GLN A 171 -20.59 2.36 -20.44
CA GLN A 171 -21.29 1.06 -20.47
C GLN A 171 -22.50 0.99 -19.53
N GLN A 172 -22.85 2.07 -18.84
CA GLN A 172 -23.87 2.11 -17.78
C GLN A 172 -25.24 1.57 -18.20
N ASP A 173 -25.61 1.69 -19.48
CA ASP A 173 -26.89 1.21 -20.01
C ASP A 173 -26.89 -0.32 -20.25
N HIS A 174 -25.71 -0.94 -20.30
CA HIS A 174 -25.50 -2.34 -20.64
C HIS A 174 -25.00 -3.19 -19.47
N ILE A 175 -24.31 -2.57 -18.50
CA ILE A 175 -23.76 -3.25 -17.34
C ILE A 175 -24.22 -2.62 -16.04
N THR A 176 -24.40 -3.43 -15.00
CA THR A 176 -24.78 -2.97 -13.65
C THR A 176 -23.85 -3.59 -12.60
N PRO A 177 -23.19 -2.80 -11.75
CA PRO A 177 -22.35 -3.34 -10.69
C PRO A 177 -23.20 -4.08 -9.66
N ALA A 178 -22.80 -5.32 -9.36
CA ALA A 178 -23.61 -6.27 -8.59
C ALA A 178 -22.85 -6.90 -7.42
N GLY A 179 -21.54 -7.08 -7.55
CA GLY A 179 -20.67 -7.64 -6.52
C GLY A 179 -19.42 -6.81 -6.31
N LEU A 180 -18.87 -6.88 -5.09
CA LEU A 180 -17.66 -6.17 -4.68
C LEU A 180 -16.90 -7.04 -3.68
N ALA A 181 -15.60 -7.19 -3.88
CA ALA A 181 -14.68 -7.76 -2.90
C ALA A 181 -13.34 -7.04 -3.00
N PHE A 182 -12.60 -6.90 -1.91
CA PHE A 182 -11.30 -6.24 -1.96
C PHE A 182 -10.41 -6.67 -0.80
N PHE A 183 -9.10 -6.57 -1.02
CA PHE A 183 -8.08 -6.79 0.01
C PHE A 183 -7.03 -5.69 -0.05
N GLN A 184 -6.20 -5.62 0.98
CA GLN A 184 -5.02 -4.76 1.03
C GLN A 184 -3.76 -5.57 0.81
N SER A 185 -2.80 -4.99 0.09
CA SER A 185 -1.47 -5.59 -0.08
C SER A 185 -0.40 -4.55 0.21
N ASP A 186 0.61 -4.96 0.95
CA ASP A 186 1.80 -4.19 1.25
C ASP A 186 3.05 -4.88 0.70
N TRP A 187 4.15 -4.14 0.68
CA TRP A 187 5.42 -4.62 0.14
C TRP A 187 5.90 -5.91 0.83
N ASP A 188 6.46 -6.81 0.02
CA ASP A 188 7.16 -8.02 0.45
C ASP A 188 8.41 -8.24 -0.42
N SER A 189 9.38 -8.98 0.12
CA SER A 189 10.62 -9.42 -0.52
C SER A 189 10.45 -10.10 -1.88
N SER A 190 9.31 -10.77 -2.12
CA SER A 190 8.97 -11.41 -3.40
C SER A 190 8.83 -10.42 -4.57
N ILE A 191 8.47 -9.17 -4.29
CA ILE A 191 8.20 -8.13 -5.30
C ILE A 191 9.47 -7.70 -6.06
N THR A 192 10.63 -7.71 -5.41
CA THR A 192 11.89 -7.31 -6.05
C THR A 192 12.18 -8.16 -7.30
N ASN A 193 11.94 -9.48 -7.22
CA ASN A 193 12.07 -10.37 -8.38
C ASN A 193 11.03 -10.07 -9.46
N PHE A 194 9.83 -9.67 -9.08
CA PHE A 194 8.76 -9.32 -10.01
C PHE A 194 9.09 -8.05 -10.82
N TYR A 195 9.58 -6.98 -10.16
CA TYR A 195 9.99 -5.76 -10.87
C TYR A 195 11.09 -6.01 -11.89
N HIS A 196 12.10 -6.80 -11.52
CA HIS A 196 13.25 -7.06 -12.38
C HIS A 196 12.95 -8.02 -13.52
N ASN A 197 12.20 -9.10 -13.27
CA ASN A 197 12.02 -10.17 -14.25
C ASN A 197 10.74 -10.01 -15.09
N VAL A 198 9.65 -9.50 -14.50
CA VAL A 198 8.33 -9.40 -15.17
C VAL A 198 8.13 -8.03 -15.78
N LEU A 199 8.32 -6.97 -14.98
CA LEU A 199 8.13 -5.59 -15.43
C LEU A 199 9.39 -5.01 -16.12
N ASN A 200 10.55 -5.65 -15.95
CA ASN A 200 11.84 -5.19 -16.48
C ASN A 200 12.18 -3.73 -16.13
N ILE A 201 11.84 -3.33 -14.90
CA ILE A 201 12.13 -1.99 -14.36
C ILE A 201 12.92 -2.09 -13.05
N LYS A 202 13.55 -0.99 -12.68
CA LYS A 202 14.15 -0.86 -11.35
C LYS A 202 13.04 -0.64 -10.33
N GLU A 203 13.04 -1.44 -9.26
CA GLU A 203 12.10 -1.28 -8.15
C GLU A 203 12.17 0.15 -7.59
N PRO A 204 11.05 0.89 -7.59
CA PRO A 204 10.98 2.20 -6.96
C PRO A 204 10.85 2.03 -5.44
N VAL A 205 11.63 2.81 -4.70
CA VAL A 205 11.60 2.85 -3.23
C VAL A 205 11.19 4.25 -2.81
N PHE A 206 10.13 4.33 -2.03
CA PHE A 206 9.57 5.56 -1.49
C PHE A 206 9.91 5.67 -0.02
N GLU A 207 10.07 6.90 0.44
CA GLU A 207 10.21 7.24 1.85
C GLU A 207 9.26 8.39 2.13
N TYR A 208 8.61 8.36 3.30
CA TYR A 208 7.73 9.44 3.71
C TYR A 208 8.59 10.66 4.08
N ASP A 209 8.49 11.73 3.30
CA ASP A 209 9.16 12.99 3.60
C ASP A 209 8.35 13.77 4.63
N PHE A 210 8.78 13.71 5.89
CA PHE A 210 8.14 14.47 6.96
C PHE A 210 8.34 15.97 6.73
N PRO A 211 7.28 16.80 6.88
CA PRO A 211 7.44 18.23 6.79
C PRO A 211 8.46 18.69 7.84
N LYS A 212 9.37 19.58 7.42
CA LYS A 212 10.37 20.13 8.33
C LYS A 212 9.67 20.76 9.55
N PRO A 213 10.15 20.49 10.76
CA PRO A 213 9.55 21.09 11.95
C PRO A 213 9.64 22.60 11.84
N TYR A 214 8.55 23.29 12.20
CA TYR A 214 8.58 24.75 12.26
C TYR A 214 9.58 25.20 13.34
N ILE A 215 10.54 26.01 12.93
CA ILE A 215 11.52 26.63 13.82
C ILE A 215 11.27 28.14 13.73
N ALA A 216 10.87 28.75 14.85
CA ALA A 216 10.69 30.20 14.93
C ALA A 216 12.02 30.93 14.70
N ASP A 217 11.98 32.16 14.18
CA ASP A 217 13.19 32.94 13.91
C ASP A 217 14.11 33.06 15.13
N GLN A 218 15.42 32.98 14.87
CA GLN A 218 16.42 33.08 15.91
C GLN A 218 16.40 34.49 16.53
N LYS A 219 16.06 34.55 17.81
CA LYS A 219 16.19 35.74 18.67
C LYS A 219 17.62 35.88 19.17
N PHE A 220 18.11 37.11 19.21
CA PHE A 220 19.42 37.44 19.80
C PHE A 220 19.45 37.15 21.30
N PHE A 221 18.35 37.41 22.01
CA PHE A 221 18.20 37.13 23.44
C PHE A 221 17.05 36.14 23.70
N PRO A 222 17.32 34.82 23.65
CA PRO A 222 16.30 33.80 23.89
C PRO A 222 16.02 33.62 25.38
N LEU A 223 15.27 34.58 25.95
CA LEU A 223 14.93 34.58 27.37
C LEU A 223 14.19 33.29 27.77
N LYS A 224 14.58 32.71 28.91
CA LYS A 224 14.00 31.48 29.49
C LYS A 224 14.13 30.22 28.62
N GLN A 225 14.94 30.22 27.57
CA GLN A 225 15.28 29.01 26.81
C GLN A 225 16.61 28.44 27.32
N ALA A 226 16.71 27.10 27.33
CA ALA A 226 17.99 26.43 27.60
C ALA A 226 18.93 26.68 26.41
N PHE A 227 20.08 27.29 26.64
CA PHE A 227 20.98 27.75 25.57
C PHE A 227 21.40 26.61 24.63
N ASN A 228 21.70 25.43 25.16
CA ASN A 228 22.12 24.27 24.37
C ASN A 228 21.01 23.80 23.43
N LEU A 229 19.81 23.55 23.96
CA LEU A 229 18.65 23.12 23.16
C LEU A 229 18.23 24.19 22.17
N TYR A 230 18.36 25.46 22.53
CA TYR A 230 18.00 26.57 21.66
C TYR A 230 18.98 26.72 20.50
N LEU A 231 20.29 26.78 20.77
CA LEU A 231 21.30 26.94 19.74
C LEU A 231 21.33 25.73 18.80
N ASP A 232 21.19 24.51 19.33
CA ASP A 232 21.16 23.29 18.52
C ASP A 232 19.96 23.21 17.56
N ARG A 233 18.88 23.98 17.78
CA ARG A 233 17.76 24.06 16.81
C ARG A 233 18.16 24.76 15.52
N TYR A 234 19.09 25.70 15.59
CA TYR A 234 19.50 26.54 14.45
C TYR A 234 20.83 26.11 13.83
N ARG A 235 21.55 25.20 14.48
CA ARG A 235 22.78 24.62 13.94
C ARG A 235 22.46 23.58 12.87
N ASP A 236 23.35 23.44 11.89
CA ASP A 236 23.26 22.37 10.90
C ASP A 236 23.32 21.01 11.63
N PRO A 237 22.34 20.11 11.42
CA PRO A 237 22.41 18.75 11.92
C PRO A 237 23.75 18.06 11.65
N LYS A 238 24.40 18.32 10.52
CA LYS A 238 25.70 17.72 10.17
C LYS A 238 26.82 18.13 11.13
N GLU A 239 26.89 19.41 11.49
CA GLU A 239 27.89 19.91 12.44
C GLU A 239 27.68 19.32 13.83
N ILE A 240 26.42 19.27 14.28
CA ILE A 240 26.09 18.66 15.57
C ILE A 240 26.50 17.19 15.58
N ASN A 241 26.16 16.47 14.51
CA ASN A 241 26.48 15.06 14.33
C ASN A 241 28.00 14.79 14.33
N GLN A 242 28.78 15.64 13.64
CA GLN A 242 30.24 15.58 13.65
C GLN A 242 30.79 15.78 15.07
N GLU A 243 30.33 16.80 15.79
CA GLU A 243 30.77 17.08 17.16
C GLU A 243 30.46 15.91 18.12
N PHE A 244 29.28 15.30 17.98
CA PHE A 244 28.93 14.11 18.76
C PHE A 244 29.81 12.91 18.42
N LEU A 245 30.10 12.68 17.14
CA LEU A 245 30.96 11.59 16.69
C LEU A 245 32.40 11.77 17.21
N GLU A 246 32.96 12.97 17.10
CA GLU A 246 34.29 13.31 17.61
C GLU A 246 34.37 13.10 19.12
N ARG A 247 33.36 13.56 19.88
CA ARG A 247 33.29 13.32 21.34
C ARG A 247 33.22 11.83 21.68
N LYS A 248 32.46 11.04 20.92
CA LYS A 248 32.38 9.58 21.09
C LYS A 248 33.74 8.95 20.84
N LEU A 249 34.35 9.24 19.69
CA LEU A 249 35.65 8.72 19.28
C LEU A 249 36.78 9.09 20.26
N ALA A 250 36.74 10.30 20.82
CA ALA A 250 37.70 10.75 21.83
C ALA A 250 37.60 9.96 23.16
N THR A 251 36.44 9.37 23.45
CA THR A 251 36.20 8.60 24.68
C THR A 251 36.41 7.10 24.45
N THR A 252 36.20 6.61 23.23
CA THR A 252 36.40 5.18 22.89
C THR A 252 37.87 4.85 22.68
N HIS A 253 38.36 3.80 23.34
CA HIS A 253 39.72 3.33 23.12
C HIS A 253 39.81 2.60 21.76
N PRO A 254 40.83 2.85 20.91
CA PRO A 254 40.93 2.27 19.57
C PRO A 254 40.92 0.73 19.52
N PHE A 255 41.38 0.05 20.58
CA PHE A 255 41.49 -1.42 20.62
C PHE A 255 40.59 -2.09 21.65
N GLU A 256 40.23 -1.38 22.72
CA GLU A 256 39.42 -1.94 23.82
C GLU A 256 37.93 -1.61 23.64
N GLY A 257 37.61 -0.73 22.69
CA GLY A 257 36.25 -0.32 22.40
C GLY A 257 35.74 0.78 23.35
N PRO A 258 34.41 0.99 23.41
CA PRO A 258 33.80 1.92 24.35
C PRO A 258 33.89 1.42 25.79
N GLU A 259 33.99 2.35 26.74
CA GLU A 259 33.86 2.04 28.17
C GLU A 259 32.55 1.29 28.47
N GLU A 260 32.61 0.31 29.36
CA GLU A 260 31.41 -0.46 29.74
C GLU A 260 30.35 0.46 30.39
N PRO A 261 29.07 0.32 30.00
CA PRO A 261 28.01 1.12 30.58
C PRO A 261 27.84 0.79 32.06
N LEU A 262 27.57 1.82 32.87
CA LEU A 262 27.32 1.65 34.29
C LEU A 262 26.10 0.74 34.52
N ARG A 263 26.25 -0.29 35.35
CA ARG A 263 25.16 -1.23 35.70
C ARG A 263 23.93 -0.52 36.28
N PHE A 264 24.13 0.55 37.05
CA PHE A 264 23.05 1.36 37.63
C PHE A 264 23.26 2.86 37.34
N PRO A 265 22.96 3.33 36.11
CA PRO A 265 23.26 4.68 35.60
C PRO A 265 22.92 5.84 36.54
N ASN A 266 21.76 5.75 37.19
CA ASN A 266 21.20 6.79 38.07
C ASN A 266 21.71 6.73 39.51
N ALA A 267 22.35 5.63 39.93
CA ALA A 267 22.89 5.47 41.28
C ALA A 267 24.23 6.22 41.49
N HIS A 268 24.93 6.53 40.39
CA HIS A 268 26.22 7.22 40.45
C HIS A 268 26.03 8.74 40.50
N PRO A 269 26.49 9.43 41.56
CA PRO A 269 26.29 10.87 41.71
C PRO A 269 27.07 11.67 40.65
N ILE A 270 26.48 12.79 40.19
CA ILE A 270 27.12 13.75 39.28
C ILE A 270 27.36 15.04 40.06
N ARG A 271 28.62 15.34 40.38
CA ARG A 271 29.04 16.48 41.22
C ARG A 271 29.89 17.46 40.41
N GLY A 272 29.92 18.72 40.81
CA GLY A 272 30.85 19.73 40.26
C GLY A 272 30.56 20.24 38.84
N VAL A 273 29.45 19.86 38.21
CA VAL A 273 29.10 20.30 36.84
C VAL A 273 27.79 21.09 36.78
N PRO A 274 27.61 21.98 35.78
CA PRO A 274 26.37 22.73 35.57
C PRO A 274 25.14 21.83 35.35
N SER A 275 23.94 22.33 35.64
CA SER A 275 22.69 21.58 35.54
C SER A 275 22.40 21.02 34.13
N TRP A 276 22.73 21.77 33.08
CA TRP A 276 22.58 21.32 31.70
C TRP A 276 23.48 20.13 31.39
N LEU A 277 24.74 20.17 31.83
CA LEU A 277 25.71 19.09 31.63
C LEU A 277 25.34 17.85 32.47
N LYS A 278 24.77 18.04 33.68
CA LYS A 278 24.19 16.92 34.44
C LYS A 278 23.09 16.20 33.66
N THR A 279 22.26 16.96 32.94
CA THR A 279 21.17 16.41 32.12
C THR A 279 21.71 15.63 30.95
N GLU A 280 22.74 16.15 30.26
CA GLU A 280 23.40 15.46 29.15
C GLU A 280 24.11 14.16 29.61
N ILE A 281 24.85 14.20 30.72
CA ILE A 281 25.50 13.01 31.30
C ILE A 281 24.46 11.95 31.66
N ARG A 282 23.32 12.33 32.26
CA ARG A 282 22.24 11.38 32.58
C ARG A 282 21.67 10.74 31.31
N LYS A 283 21.36 11.54 30.29
CA LYS A 283 20.87 11.03 29.00
C LYS A 283 21.86 10.06 28.38
N ARG A 284 23.16 10.37 28.46
CA ARG A 284 24.25 9.49 28.00
C ARG A 284 24.31 8.16 28.70
N ARG A 285 24.30 8.16 30.03
CA ARG A 285 24.33 6.91 30.80
C ARG A 285 23.08 6.04 30.60
N LEU A 286 21.96 6.64 30.20
CA LEU A 286 20.70 5.94 29.92
C LEU A 286 20.53 5.58 28.44
N GLY A 287 21.45 5.96 27.55
CA GLY A 287 21.29 5.76 26.10
C GLY A 287 20.03 6.47 25.56
N ILE A 288 19.74 7.68 26.03
CA ILE A 288 18.55 8.44 25.60
C ILE A 288 18.95 9.58 24.67
N GLY A 289 18.28 9.66 23.51
CA GLY A 289 18.46 10.70 22.51
C GLY A 289 19.48 10.32 21.43
N ARG A 290 20.15 11.33 20.86
CA ARG A 290 21.10 11.21 19.72
C ARG A 290 22.32 10.31 19.94
N ILE A 291 22.44 9.75 21.14
CA ILE A 291 23.54 8.85 21.53
C ILE A 291 23.34 7.47 20.90
N ASN A 292 22.10 7.14 20.51
CA ASN A 292 21.77 5.90 19.81
C ASN A 292 21.91 5.99 18.28
N ASP A 293 21.98 7.20 17.72
CA ASP A 293 21.97 7.41 16.26
C ASP A 293 23.27 6.89 15.58
N TYR A 294 24.30 6.56 16.37
CA TYR A 294 25.63 6.13 15.91
C TYR A 294 26.10 4.82 16.56
N ASN A 295 25.17 3.93 16.92
CA ASN A 295 25.48 2.62 17.48
C ASN A 295 25.66 1.55 16.41
#